data_AF-A0A0C2V0P9-F1
#
_entry.id   AF-A0A0C2V0P9-F1
#
_cell.length_a   1.000
_cell.length_b   1.000
_cell.length_c   1.000
_cell.angle_alpha   90.00
_cell.angle_beta   90.00
_cell.angle_gamma   90.00
#
_symmetry.space_group_name_H-M   'P 1'
#
loop_
_entity.id
_entity.type
_entity.pdbx_description
1 polymer ?
#
loop_
_entity_poly.entity_id
_entity_poly.type
_entity_poly.pdbx_seq_one_letter_code
_entity_poly.pdbx_strand_id
1 'polypeptide(L)'
;MSLYIKISDYFTINNITVGLFIAFLSAGAIYLDWLGLVNYFINTILGLLTLYLLLISNKKRWLWAGFWIGLLWFWWMCMSFKHYDMVWAIPLVLLVIGLIYALVFYAGAKIAEVLENRLKINALFSKALFILILSAIHPLGFDWFKPELIFTNAYLGIEKWQFGLVLLAMVLSIYKKQLLFLLLTLGAYPFASHFQSIEVLNPNIELTNYHINVIDKWKPELQHQHIGMVFSKIDEAIKAKKELIIFPESIFALFLNYQPQLMSELQARSNDITIVVGALYWDNGIPRNSTYIFKEGQFSVANKVVLVPFGEQNPLPKWMGKWVNQIFFDGAPDYVASADVTDYEVNGTTYRNAICFEATSERLYEGNPKIMVVLSNNGWVVPSIEPTQQKILLQYYSKKYGTTIYHSVNMSDSYIVQNGKIIQ
;
A
#
# COMPACT_ATOMS: atom_id res chain seq x y z
N MET A 1 22.48 -9.68 -37.62
CA MET A 1 22.01 -11.07 -37.47
C MET A 1 21.61 -11.25 -36.01
N SER A 2 20.32 -11.15 -35.68
CA SER A 2 19.84 -11.23 -34.28
C SER A 2 19.82 -12.70 -33.85
N LEU A 3 20.52 -13.04 -32.76
CA LEU A 3 20.54 -14.38 -32.16
C LEU A 3 19.14 -14.74 -31.65
N TYR A 4 18.39 -15.47 -32.46
CA TYR A 4 17.05 -15.97 -32.13
C TYR A 4 17.17 -17.36 -31.48
N ILE A 5 17.57 -17.41 -30.20
CA ILE A 5 17.56 -18.67 -29.44
C ILE A 5 16.11 -18.95 -29.02
N LYS A 6 15.47 -19.90 -29.70
CA LYS A 6 14.12 -20.39 -29.40
C LYS A 6 14.22 -21.57 -28.43
N ILE A 7 13.97 -21.34 -27.14
CA ILE A 7 14.03 -22.39 -26.11
C ILE A 7 12.70 -23.19 -26.12
N SER A 8 11.57 -22.52 -26.33
CA SER A 8 10.28 -23.10 -26.72
C SER A 8 9.34 -22.00 -27.26
N ASP A 9 8.14 -22.34 -27.73
CA ASP A 9 7.20 -21.35 -28.29
C ASP A 9 6.85 -20.20 -27.34
N TYR A 10 6.88 -20.43 -26.02
CA TYR A 10 6.60 -19.40 -25.00
C TYR A 10 7.87 -18.74 -24.43
N PHE A 11 9.03 -19.37 -24.64
CA PHE A 11 10.32 -18.99 -24.07
C PHE A 11 11.25 -18.59 -25.21
N THR A 12 11.05 -17.38 -25.72
CA THR A 12 12.01 -16.71 -26.61
C THR A 12 12.62 -15.53 -25.87
N ILE A 13 13.91 -15.27 -26.12
CA ILE A 13 14.62 -14.12 -25.53
C ILE A 13 13.81 -12.84 -25.74
N ASN A 14 13.28 -12.64 -26.96
CA ASN A 14 12.47 -11.48 -27.31
C ASN A 14 11.18 -11.32 -26.47
N ASN A 15 10.48 -12.42 -26.16
CA ASN A 15 9.27 -12.31 -25.34
C ASN A 15 9.60 -11.95 -23.89
N ILE A 16 10.68 -12.54 -23.36
CA ILE A 16 11.15 -12.30 -21.99
C ILE A 16 11.65 -10.86 -21.85
N THR A 17 12.50 -10.38 -22.76
CA THR A 17 13.10 -9.04 -22.69
C THR A 17 12.08 -7.93 -22.90
N VAL A 18 11.13 -8.10 -23.84
CA VAL A 18 10.04 -7.13 -24.01
C VAL A 18 9.11 -7.11 -22.79
N GLY A 19 8.79 -8.27 -22.22
CA GLY A 19 8.01 -8.35 -20.99
C GLY A 19 8.70 -7.64 -19.82
N LEU A 20 10.02 -7.86 -19.67
CA LEU A 20 10.84 -7.20 -18.65
C LEU A 20 10.87 -5.68 -18.85
N PHE A 21 11.04 -5.20 -20.09
CA PHE A 21 11.04 -3.77 -20.39
C PHE A 21 9.71 -3.10 -20.04
N ILE A 22 8.58 -3.75 -20.37
CA ILE A 22 7.24 -3.28 -19.96
C ILE A 22 7.14 -3.17 -18.44
N ALA A 23 7.63 -4.18 -17.72
CA ALA A 23 7.59 -4.18 -16.26
C ALA A 23 8.45 -3.08 -15.64
N PHE A 24 9.64 -2.80 -16.20
CA PHE A 24 10.48 -1.67 -15.78
C PHE A 24 9.77 -0.34 -15.94
N LEU A 25 9.12 -0.10 -17.08
CA LEU A 25 8.34 1.12 -17.30
C LEU A 25 7.17 1.20 -16.31
N SER A 26 6.50 0.09 -16.06
CA SER A 26 5.36 0.00 -15.14
C SER A 26 5.76 0.34 -13.70
N ALA A 27 6.89 -0.19 -13.22
CA ALA A 27 7.39 0.05 -11.87
C ALA A 27 8.20 1.36 -11.75
N GLY A 28 8.52 2.01 -12.86
CA GLY A 28 9.50 3.09 -12.91
C GLY A 28 9.17 4.26 -11.97
N ALA A 29 7.90 4.66 -11.85
CA ALA A 29 7.48 5.70 -10.91
C ALA A 29 7.76 5.33 -9.44
N ILE A 30 7.59 4.06 -9.07
CA ILE A 30 7.84 3.55 -7.71
C ILE A 30 9.34 3.62 -7.41
N TYR A 31 10.18 3.11 -8.31
CA TYR A 31 11.63 3.09 -8.10
C TYR A 31 12.26 4.48 -8.17
N LEU A 32 11.78 5.35 -9.05
CA LEU A 32 12.23 6.74 -9.11
C LEU A 32 11.90 7.47 -7.80
N ASP A 33 10.70 7.31 -7.27
CA ASP A 33 10.31 7.87 -5.97
C ASP A 33 11.14 7.26 -4.81
N TRP A 34 11.42 5.96 -4.85
CA TRP A 34 12.28 5.29 -3.87
C TRP A 34 13.72 5.85 -3.87
N LEU A 35 14.20 6.32 -5.02
CA LEU A 35 15.48 7.01 -5.17
C LEU A 35 15.39 8.53 -4.88
N GLY A 36 14.23 9.05 -4.48
CA GLY A 36 14.00 10.47 -4.21
C GLY A 36 13.80 11.33 -5.47
N LEU A 37 13.57 10.72 -6.63
CA LEU A 37 13.49 11.39 -7.93
C LEU A 37 12.03 11.44 -8.45
N VAL A 38 11.17 12.25 -7.84
CA VAL A 38 9.79 12.39 -8.30
C VAL A 38 9.68 13.42 -9.43
N ASN A 39 9.31 12.98 -10.63
CA ASN A 39 9.06 13.87 -11.76
C ASN A 39 7.77 13.50 -12.50
N TYR A 40 6.80 14.42 -12.51
CA TYR A 40 5.46 14.19 -13.06
C TYR A 40 5.48 13.95 -14.57
N PHE A 41 6.38 14.61 -15.30
CA PHE A 41 6.52 14.43 -16.75
C PHE A 41 7.08 13.04 -17.08
N ILE A 42 8.17 12.63 -16.43
CA ILE A 42 8.77 11.31 -16.63
C ILE A 42 7.76 10.22 -16.26
N ASN A 43 7.10 10.32 -15.10
CA ASN A 43 6.08 9.36 -14.68
C ASN A 43 4.93 9.24 -15.68
N THR A 44 4.48 10.38 -16.24
CA THR A 44 3.46 10.39 -17.30
C THR A 44 3.91 9.60 -18.53
N ILE A 45 5.14 9.82 -19.00
CA ILE A 45 5.69 9.10 -20.16
C ILE A 45 5.83 7.61 -19.86
N LEU A 46 6.38 7.24 -18.70
CA LEU A 46 6.56 5.85 -18.30
C LEU A 46 5.21 5.10 -18.26
N GLY A 47 4.19 5.71 -17.68
CA GLY A 47 2.84 5.14 -17.64
C GLY A 47 2.23 4.99 -19.04
N LEU A 48 2.34 6.02 -19.89
CA LEU A 48 1.83 5.97 -21.26
C LEU A 48 2.53 4.88 -22.10
N LEU A 49 3.86 4.77 -22.00
CA LEU A 49 4.64 3.73 -22.70
C LEU A 49 4.32 2.32 -22.21
N THR A 50 4.11 2.15 -20.90
CA THR A 50 3.69 0.87 -20.31
C THR A 50 2.40 0.38 -20.95
N LEU A 51 1.36 1.23 -20.96
CA LEU A 51 0.06 0.89 -21.52
C LEU A 51 0.14 0.63 -23.02
N TYR A 52 0.83 1.48 -23.78
CA TYR A 52 1.03 1.31 -25.22
C TYR A 52 1.67 -0.04 -25.55
N LEU A 53 2.79 -0.37 -24.90
CA LEU A 53 3.54 -1.60 -25.17
C LEU A 53 2.78 -2.86 -24.75
N LEU A 54 2.01 -2.80 -23.66
CA LEU A 54 1.09 -3.87 -23.30
C LEU A 54 0.03 -4.06 -24.39
N LEU A 55 -0.67 -3.01 -24.80
CA LEU A 55 -1.77 -3.09 -25.76
C LEU A 55 -1.36 -3.73 -27.11
N ILE A 56 -0.19 -3.38 -27.65
CA ILE A 56 0.32 -3.94 -28.91
C ILE A 56 0.94 -5.35 -28.78
N SER A 57 1.17 -5.81 -27.55
CA SER A 57 1.86 -7.07 -27.28
C SER A 57 0.92 -8.28 -27.37
N ASN A 58 1.46 -9.45 -27.73
CA ASN A 58 0.73 -10.72 -27.76
C ASN A 58 0.61 -11.36 -26.36
N LYS A 59 -0.21 -12.41 -26.22
CA LYS A 59 -0.38 -13.13 -24.93
C LYS A 59 0.91 -13.66 -24.29
N LYS A 60 1.93 -13.99 -25.08
CA LYS A 60 3.21 -14.53 -24.57
C LYS A 60 4.01 -13.41 -23.90
N ARG A 61 4.03 -12.22 -24.49
CA ARG A 61 4.63 -11.02 -23.90
C ARG A 61 3.86 -10.55 -22.67
N TRP A 62 2.53 -10.66 -22.68
CA TRP A 62 1.71 -10.38 -21.49
C TRP A 62 2.04 -11.30 -20.32
N LEU A 63 2.23 -12.60 -20.58
CA LEU A 63 2.67 -13.56 -19.56
C LEU A 63 3.98 -13.10 -18.89
N TRP A 64 5.00 -12.75 -19.70
CA TRP A 64 6.28 -12.30 -19.17
C TRP A 64 6.22 -10.91 -18.53
N ALA A 65 5.42 -9.98 -19.08
CA ALA A 65 5.18 -8.69 -18.46
C ALA A 65 4.55 -8.87 -17.07
N GLY A 66 3.51 -9.71 -16.96
CA GLY A 66 2.89 -10.04 -15.67
C GLY A 66 3.89 -10.66 -14.69
N PHE A 67 4.72 -11.61 -15.15
CA PHE A 67 5.77 -12.20 -14.32
C PHE A 67 6.71 -11.16 -13.71
N TRP A 68 7.28 -10.29 -14.56
CA TRP A 68 8.22 -9.27 -14.11
C TRP A 68 7.55 -8.12 -13.35
N ILE A 69 6.31 -7.76 -13.67
CA ILE A 69 5.52 -6.79 -12.89
C ILE A 69 5.33 -7.31 -11.48
N GLY A 70 4.91 -8.57 -11.31
CA GLY A 70 4.75 -9.20 -10.00
C GLY A 70 6.03 -9.14 -9.18
N LEU A 71 7.18 -9.40 -9.79
CA LEU A 71 8.48 -9.29 -9.12
C LEU A 71 8.87 -7.85 -8.78
N LEU A 72 8.87 -6.94 -9.76
CA LEU A 72 9.35 -5.56 -9.56
C LEU A 72 8.43 -4.77 -8.62
N TRP A 73 7.13 -5.04 -8.63
CA TRP A 73 6.20 -4.36 -7.74
C TRP A 73 6.21 -4.94 -6.33
N PHE A 74 6.49 -6.24 -6.15
CA PHE A 74 6.19 -6.92 -4.88
C PHE A 74 7.31 -7.79 -4.31
N TRP A 75 8.55 -7.67 -4.79
CA TRP A 75 9.68 -8.41 -4.23
C TRP A 75 9.88 -8.16 -2.73
N TRP A 76 9.51 -6.96 -2.27
CA TRP A 76 9.62 -6.54 -0.88
C TRP A 76 8.78 -7.39 0.08
N MET A 77 7.74 -8.08 -0.40
CA MET A 77 6.91 -8.97 0.45
C MET A 77 7.73 -10.09 1.09
N CYS A 78 8.87 -10.45 0.50
CA CYS A 78 9.74 -11.49 1.01
C CYS A 78 10.76 -10.97 2.05
N MET A 79 10.82 -9.67 2.31
CA MET A 79 11.83 -9.08 3.19
C MET A 79 11.63 -9.48 4.66
N SER A 80 10.38 -9.66 5.09
CA SER A 80 10.04 -10.07 6.45
C SER A 80 10.62 -11.43 6.84
N PHE A 81 10.87 -12.31 5.88
CA PHE A 81 11.41 -13.65 6.08
C PHE A 81 12.82 -13.64 6.69
N LYS A 82 13.54 -12.51 6.56
CA LYS A 82 14.84 -12.29 7.22
C LYS A 82 14.72 -12.27 8.74
N HIS A 83 13.57 -11.88 9.28
CA HIS A 83 13.31 -11.81 10.72
C HIS A 83 12.84 -13.14 11.32
N TYR A 84 12.55 -14.13 10.49
CA TYR A 84 12.07 -15.46 10.89
C TYR A 84 13.09 -16.58 10.58
N ASP A 85 14.34 -16.23 10.24
CA ASP A 85 15.35 -17.19 9.77
C ASP A 85 14.93 -18.01 8.54
N MET A 86 14.01 -17.46 7.72
CA MET A 86 13.44 -18.11 6.53
C MET A 86 13.98 -17.56 5.21
N VAL A 87 15.22 -17.05 5.20
CA VAL A 87 15.85 -16.45 4.01
C VAL A 87 15.85 -17.41 2.81
N TRP A 88 15.92 -18.71 3.05
CA TRP A 88 15.86 -19.76 2.02
C TRP A 88 14.54 -19.77 1.23
N ALA A 89 13.44 -19.30 1.81
CA ALA A 89 12.11 -19.31 1.17
C ALA A 89 11.90 -18.12 0.22
N ILE A 90 12.71 -17.06 0.33
CA ILE A 90 12.63 -15.85 -0.51
C ILE A 90 12.56 -16.17 -2.02
N PRO A 91 13.51 -16.92 -2.63
CA PRO A 91 13.46 -17.20 -4.06
C PRO A 91 12.20 -17.98 -4.48
N LEU A 92 11.68 -18.86 -3.62
CA LEU A 92 10.47 -19.63 -3.87
C LEU A 92 9.23 -18.73 -3.86
N VAL A 93 9.10 -17.87 -2.86
CA VAL A 93 7.96 -16.94 -2.73
C VAL A 93 7.95 -15.92 -3.88
N LEU A 94 9.12 -15.38 -4.25
CA LEU A 94 9.25 -14.52 -5.43
C LEU A 94 8.77 -15.22 -6.71
N LEU A 95 9.18 -16.47 -6.91
CA LEU A 95 8.72 -17.26 -8.06
C LEU A 95 7.20 -17.41 -8.06
N VAL A 96 6.60 -17.72 -6.90
CA VAL A 96 5.13 -17.82 -6.77
C VAL A 96 4.43 -16.51 -7.10
N ILE A 97 4.91 -15.38 -6.56
CA ILE A 97 4.37 -14.04 -6.84
C ILE A 97 4.44 -13.75 -8.34
N GLY A 98 5.60 -13.97 -8.96
CA GLY A 98 5.78 -13.79 -10.40
C GLY A 98 4.81 -14.66 -11.20
N LEU A 99 4.66 -15.94 -10.84
CA LEU A 99 3.75 -16.86 -11.54
C LEU A 99 2.28 -16.46 -11.41
N ILE A 100 1.84 -15.96 -10.24
CA ILE A 100 0.46 -15.48 -10.04
C ILE A 100 0.16 -14.35 -11.03
N TYR A 101 1.00 -13.31 -11.10
CA TYR A 101 0.79 -12.21 -12.03
C TYR A 101 1.00 -12.61 -13.48
N ALA A 102 1.91 -13.55 -13.78
CA ALA A 102 2.06 -14.12 -15.12
C ALA A 102 0.75 -14.76 -15.61
N LEU A 103 0.09 -15.53 -14.75
CA LEU A 103 -1.20 -16.18 -15.05
C LEU A 103 -2.33 -15.16 -15.23
N VAL A 104 -2.42 -14.15 -14.36
CA VAL A 104 -3.45 -13.09 -14.47
C VAL A 104 -3.34 -12.36 -15.81
N PHE A 105 -2.15 -11.89 -16.18
CA PHE A 105 -1.94 -11.18 -17.44
C PHE A 105 -2.12 -12.10 -18.65
N TYR A 106 -1.61 -13.33 -18.59
CA TYR A 106 -1.82 -14.30 -19.66
C TYR A 106 -3.32 -14.59 -19.88
N ALA A 107 -4.09 -14.76 -18.80
CA ALA A 107 -5.53 -15.00 -18.88
C ALA A 107 -6.25 -13.82 -19.54
N GLY A 108 -5.96 -12.57 -19.13
CA GLY A 108 -6.54 -11.37 -19.74
C GLY A 108 -6.28 -11.30 -21.25
N ALA A 109 -5.02 -11.50 -21.66
CA ALA A 109 -4.67 -11.49 -23.09
C ALA A 109 -5.28 -12.66 -23.87
N LYS A 110 -5.34 -13.86 -23.27
CA LYS A 110 -5.95 -15.05 -23.89
C LYS A 110 -7.45 -14.86 -24.09
N ILE A 111 -8.15 -14.29 -23.10
CA ILE A 111 -9.57 -13.97 -23.22
C ILE A 111 -9.80 -12.98 -24.37
N ALA A 112 -8.98 -11.93 -24.46
CA ALA A 112 -9.06 -10.98 -25.57
C ALA A 112 -8.90 -11.64 -26.95
N GLU A 113 -7.94 -12.55 -27.12
CA GLU A 113 -7.78 -13.32 -28.37
C GLU A 113 -8.97 -14.27 -28.64
N VAL A 114 -9.55 -14.88 -27.61
CA VAL A 114 -10.74 -15.74 -27.77
C VAL A 114 -11.96 -14.94 -28.20
N LEU A 115 -12.17 -13.76 -27.62
CA LEU A 115 -13.26 -12.84 -27.99
C LEU A 115 -13.11 -12.34 -29.44
N GLU A 116 -11.89 -12.05 -29.88
CA GLU A 116 -11.62 -11.69 -31.28
C GLU A 116 -11.96 -12.83 -32.24
N ASN A 117 -11.55 -14.05 -31.92
CA ASN A 117 -11.81 -15.19 -32.79
C ASN A 117 -13.30 -15.56 -32.87
N ARG A 118 -14.00 -15.59 -31.71
CA ARG A 118 -15.39 -16.06 -31.58
C ARG A 118 -16.43 -14.99 -31.83
N LEU A 119 -16.26 -13.80 -31.25
CA LEU A 119 -17.24 -12.71 -31.28
C LEU A 119 -16.85 -11.56 -32.22
N LYS A 120 -15.70 -11.66 -32.89
CA LYS A 120 -15.17 -10.61 -33.80
C LYS A 120 -14.95 -9.26 -33.13
N ILE A 121 -14.83 -9.24 -31.81
CA ILE A 121 -14.46 -8.05 -31.03
C ILE A 121 -12.95 -7.90 -31.10
N ASN A 122 -12.44 -6.80 -31.65
CA ASN A 122 -11.00 -6.60 -31.80
C ASN A 122 -10.27 -6.71 -30.44
N ALA A 123 -9.22 -7.54 -30.38
CA ALA A 123 -8.55 -7.89 -29.13
C ALA A 123 -7.95 -6.68 -28.39
N LEU A 124 -7.64 -5.59 -29.10
CA LEU A 124 -7.13 -4.36 -28.51
C LEU A 124 -8.13 -3.73 -27.51
N PHE A 125 -9.41 -3.69 -27.86
CA PHE A 125 -10.46 -3.16 -26.99
C PHE A 125 -10.67 -4.05 -25.77
N SER A 126 -10.66 -5.37 -25.95
CA SER A 126 -10.79 -6.32 -24.84
C SER A 126 -9.59 -6.26 -23.88
N LYS A 127 -8.36 -6.08 -24.40
CA LYS A 127 -7.17 -5.86 -23.57
C LYS A 127 -7.26 -4.56 -22.76
N ALA A 128 -7.70 -3.47 -23.38
CA ALA A 128 -7.90 -2.21 -22.68
C ALA A 128 -8.96 -2.32 -21.59
N LEU A 129 -10.09 -2.98 -21.88
CA LEU A 129 -11.11 -3.27 -20.90
C LEU A 129 -10.56 -4.11 -19.74
N PHE A 130 -9.77 -5.15 -20.04
CA PHE A 130 -9.10 -5.95 -19.02
C PHE A 130 -8.19 -5.10 -18.12
N ILE A 131 -7.34 -4.24 -18.70
CA ILE A 131 -6.47 -3.33 -17.93
C ILE A 131 -7.30 -2.39 -17.05
N LEU A 132 -8.42 -1.87 -17.55
CA LEU A 132 -9.31 -0.98 -16.78
C LEU A 132 -9.95 -1.67 -15.56
N ILE A 133 -10.31 -2.96 -15.67
CA ILE A 133 -10.93 -3.71 -14.56
C ILE A 133 -9.92 -4.45 -13.68
N LEU A 134 -8.64 -4.49 -14.07
CA LEU A 134 -7.61 -5.28 -13.40
C LEU A 134 -7.42 -4.90 -11.93
N SER A 135 -7.68 -3.65 -11.55
CA SER A 135 -7.63 -3.21 -10.15
C SER A 135 -8.72 -3.83 -9.25
N ALA A 136 -9.72 -4.52 -9.81
CA ALA A 136 -10.75 -5.24 -9.06
C ALA A 136 -10.35 -6.71 -8.81
N ILE A 137 -9.21 -7.15 -9.36
CA ILE A 137 -8.68 -8.50 -9.17
C ILE A 137 -7.65 -8.41 -8.04
N HIS A 138 -7.97 -9.01 -6.89
CA HIS A 138 -7.11 -9.02 -5.70
C HIS A 138 -6.65 -10.45 -5.43
N PRO A 139 -5.56 -10.93 -6.06
CA PRO A 139 -5.04 -12.26 -5.79
C PRO A 139 -4.80 -12.41 -4.28
N LEU A 140 -5.44 -13.41 -3.66
CA LEU A 140 -5.30 -13.69 -2.23
C LEU A 140 -5.73 -12.53 -1.31
N GLY A 141 -6.63 -11.65 -1.79
CA GLY A 141 -7.10 -10.48 -1.04
C GLY A 141 -6.09 -9.31 -1.00
N PHE A 142 -5.01 -9.39 -1.79
CA PHE A 142 -3.99 -8.35 -1.85
C PHE A 142 -4.30 -7.32 -2.95
N ASP A 143 -4.63 -6.10 -2.54
CA ASP A 143 -5.14 -5.02 -3.41
C ASP A 143 -4.12 -3.88 -3.64
N TRP A 144 -2.82 -4.20 -3.73
CA TRP A 144 -1.80 -3.19 -4.03
C TRP A 144 -1.54 -3.02 -5.52
N PHE A 145 -1.95 -3.97 -6.35
CA PHE A 145 -1.81 -3.86 -7.80
C PHE A 145 -3.01 -3.13 -8.42
N LYS A 146 -2.88 -1.82 -8.58
CA LYS A 146 -3.83 -0.99 -9.33
C LYS A 146 -3.10 -0.35 -10.52
N PRO A 147 -3.46 -0.66 -11.77
CA PRO A 147 -2.81 -0.07 -12.95
C PRO A 147 -2.81 1.46 -12.96
N GLU A 148 -3.81 2.08 -12.34
CA GLU A 148 -3.95 3.53 -12.20
C GLU A 148 -2.82 4.18 -11.37
N LEU A 149 -2.15 3.42 -10.49
CA LEU A 149 -1.09 3.94 -9.61
C LEU A 149 0.10 4.50 -10.37
N ILE A 150 0.33 4.05 -11.62
CA ILE A 150 1.37 4.61 -12.49
C ILE A 150 1.14 6.11 -12.75
N PHE A 151 -0.08 6.63 -12.53
CA PHE A 151 -0.44 8.03 -12.69
C PHE A 151 -0.61 8.81 -11.39
N THR A 152 -0.37 8.19 -10.21
CA THR A 152 -0.50 8.90 -8.93
C THR A 152 0.37 10.15 -8.87
N ASN A 153 1.64 10.06 -9.26
CA ASN A 153 2.56 11.19 -9.32
C ASN A 153 2.85 11.59 -10.78
N ALA A 154 1.79 11.71 -11.59
CA ALA A 154 1.82 12.10 -13.00
C ALA A 154 0.82 13.24 -13.28
N TYR A 155 0.80 13.76 -14.52
CA TYR A 155 -0.17 14.78 -14.93
C TYR A 155 -1.56 14.22 -15.27
N LEU A 156 -1.63 12.91 -15.57
CA LEU A 156 -2.90 12.24 -15.83
C LEU A 156 -3.56 11.86 -14.51
N GLY A 157 -4.88 11.93 -14.47
CA GLY A 157 -5.64 11.62 -13.27
C GLY A 157 -5.79 10.11 -13.02
N ILE A 158 -6.14 9.79 -11.77
CA ILE A 158 -6.19 8.42 -11.24
C ILE A 158 -7.60 7.81 -11.23
N GLU A 159 -8.64 8.62 -11.51
CA GLU A 159 -10.01 8.15 -11.48
C GLU A 159 -10.26 7.13 -12.59
N LYS A 160 -11.17 6.18 -12.35
CA LYS A 160 -11.49 5.13 -13.33
C LYS A 160 -11.91 5.69 -14.69
N TRP A 161 -12.65 6.79 -14.71
CA TRP A 161 -13.06 7.44 -15.96
C TRP A 161 -11.87 8.12 -16.67
N GLN A 162 -10.92 8.70 -15.92
CA GLN A 162 -9.70 9.31 -16.47
C GLN A 162 -8.79 8.25 -17.07
N PHE A 163 -8.56 7.17 -16.32
CA PHE A 163 -7.78 6.03 -16.79
C PHE A 163 -8.43 5.36 -18.00
N GLY A 164 -9.75 5.20 -17.99
CA GLY A 164 -10.53 4.72 -19.13
C GLY A 164 -10.40 5.61 -20.36
N LEU A 165 -10.37 6.94 -20.19
CA LEU A 165 -10.17 7.89 -21.28
C LEU A 165 -8.76 7.79 -21.87
N VAL A 166 -7.73 7.61 -21.04
CA VAL A 166 -6.34 7.37 -21.49
C VAL A 166 -6.25 6.08 -22.29
N LEU A 167 -6.86 4.99 -21.80
CA LEU A 167 -6.91 3.71 -22.52
C LEU A 167 -7.66 3.85 -23.86
N LEU A 168 -8.80 4.53 -23.88
CA LEU A 168 -9.57 4.78 -25.10
C LEU A 168 -8.75 5.58 -26.12
N ALA A 169 -8.06 6.63 -25.68
CA ALA A 169 -7.17 7.43 -26.52
C ALA A 169 -6.10 6.56 -27.19
N MET A 170 -5.44 5.69 -26.41
CA MET A 170 -4.42 4.77 -26.93
C MET A 170 -5.00 3.75 -27.90
N VAL A 171 -6.11 3.12 -27.55
CA VAL A 171 -6.77 2.12 -28.40
C VAL A 171 -7.15 2.73 -29.74
N LEU A 172 -7.77 3.91 -29.75
CA LEU A 172 -8.14 4.60 -30.98
C LEU A 172 -6.91 4.99 -31.80
N SER A 173 -5.86 5.51 -31.17
CA SER A 173 -4.62 5.85 -31.86
C SER A 173 -3.95 4.65 -32.52
N ILE A 174 -3.90 3.50 -31.83
CA ILE A 174 -3.33 2.26 -32.39
C ILE A 174 -4.23 1.71 -33.49
N TYR A 175 -5.54 1.62 -33.25
CA TYR A 175 -6.51 1.00 -34.17
C TYR A 175 -6.67 1.80 -35.47
N LYS A 176 -6.77 3.12 -35.38
CA LYS A 176 -6.93 4.02 -36.54
C LYS A 176 -5.59 4.48 -37.12
N LYS A 177 -4.47 4.16 -36.47
CA LYS A 177 -3.12 4.64 -36.82
C LYS A 177 -3.03 6.17 -36.87
N GLN A 178 -3.76 6.86 -35.98
CA GLN A 178 -3.86 8.31 -35.95
C GLN A 178 -3.55 8.84 -34.55
N LEU A 179 -2.43 9.55 -34.41
CA LEU A 179 -1.98 10.07 -33.11
C LEU A 179 -2.86 11.19 -32.56
N LEU A 180 -3.73 11.80 -33.39
CA LEU A 180 -4.64 12.87 -32.96
C LEU A 180 -5.57 12.42 -31.81
N PHE A 181 -5.94 11.13 -31.75
CA PHE A 181 -6.76 10.61 -30.66
C PHE A 181 -6.07 10.71 -29.28
N LEU A 182 -4.74 10.87 -29.22
CA LEU A 182 -4.03 11.14 -27.98
C LEU A 182 -4.44 12.48 -27.35
N LEU A 183 -5.01 13.44 -28.10
CA LEU A 183 -5.56 14.67 -27.50
C LEU A 183 -6.65 14.39 -26.46
N LEU A 184 -7.33 13.24 -26.53
CA LEU A 184 -8.28 12.82 -25.51
C LEU A 184 -7.65 12.68 -24.12
N THR A 185 -6.33 12.42 -24.01
CA THR A 185 -5.66 12.35 -22.70
C THR A 185 -5.64 13.70 -21.99
N LEU A 186 -5.82 14.82 -22.69
CA LEU A 186 -5.98 16.14 -22.06
C LEU A 186 -7.24 16.19 -21.18
N GLY A 187 -8.30 15.49 -21.57
CA GLY A 187 -9.52 15.36 -20.76
C GLY A 187 -9.34 14.50 -19.51
N ALA A 188 -8.25 13.74 -19.42
CA ALA A 188 -7.91 12.95 -18.24
C ALA A 188 -7.11 13.75 -17.20
N TYR A 189 -6.76 15.01 -17.48
CA TYR A 189 -6.10 15.88 -16.50
C TYR A 189 -7.05 16.19 -15.32
N PRO A 190 -6.59 16.08 -14.07
CA PRO A 190 -7.43 16.22 -12.89
C PRO A 190 -7.65 17.70 -12.51
N PHE A 191 -8.32 18.47 -13.37
CA PHE A 191 -8.53 19.91 -13.19
C PHE A 191 -9.14 20.26 -11.82
N ALA A 192 -10.21 19.57 -11.41
CA ALA A 192 -10.93 19.90 -10.17
C ALA A 192 -10.06 19.73 -8.91
N SER A 193 -9.35 18.61 -8.78
CA SER A 193 -8.49 18.36 -7.61
C SER A 193 -7.18 19.13 -7.66
N HIS A 194 -6.69 19.49 -8.86
CA HIS A 194 -5.44 20.25 -9.00
C HIS A 194 -5.54 21.66 -8.43
N PHE A 195 -6.70 22.30 -8.57
CA PHE A 195 -6.95 23.66 -8.07
C PHE A 195 -7.61 23.70 -6.70
N GLN A 196 -7.80 22.55 -6.05
CA GLN A 196 -8.33 22.51 -4.70
C GLN A 196 -7.30 23.10 -3.72
N SER A 197 -7.73 24.08 -2.93
CA SER A 197 -6.89 24.65 -1.88
C SER A 197 -6.45 23.58 -0.90
N ILE A 198 -5.17 23.63 -0.53
CA ILE A 198 -4.63 22.85 0.58
C ILE A 198 -5.20 23.49 1.85
N GLU A 199 -6.02 22.76 2.60
CA GLU A 199 -6.52 23.26 3.88
C GLU A 199 -5.35 23.42 4.86
N VAL A 200 -5.39 24.47 5.68
CA VAL A 200 -4.35 24.71 6.68
C VAL A 200 -4.37 23.56 7.67
N LEU A 201 -3.25 22.83 7.76
CA LEU A 201 -3.08 21.74 8.72
C LEU A 201 -3.13 22.30 10.15
N ASN A 202 -3.72 21.55 11.09
CA ASN A 202 -3.70 21.91 12.50
C ASN A 202 -2.24 21.86 13.03
N PRO A 203 -1.63 23.00 13.41
CA PRO A 203 -0.25 23.05 13.89
C PRO A 203 -0.08 22.44 15.30
N ASN A 204 -1.19 22.17 15.98
CA ASN A 204 -1.20 21.63 17.35
C ASN A 204 -1.22 20.10 17.38
N ILE A 205 -1.06 19.43 16.25
CA ILE A 205 -0.85 17.97 16.17
C ILE A 205 0.66 17.69 16.15
N GLU A 206 1.13 16.85 17.06
CA GLU A 206 2.49 16.31 17.08
C GLU A 206 2.49 14.92 16.44
N LEU A 207 3.09 14.81 15.26
CA LEU A 207 3.27 13.54 14.56
C LEU A 207 4.67 13.02 14.84
N THR A 208 4.77 11.93 15.61
CA THR A 208 6.09 11.40 16.00
C THR A 208 6.66 10.44 14.97
N ASN A 209 7.97 10.23 15.03
CA ASN A 209 8.73 9.35 14.15
C ASN A 209 9.83 8.62 14.95
N TYR A 210 10.05 7.34 14.65
CA TYR A 210 11.07 6.53 15.34
C TYR A 210 11.84 5.63 14.38
N HIS A 211 13.04 5.21 14.79
CA HIS A 211 13.92 4.32 14.03
C HIS A 211 14.36 3.12 14.88
N ILE A 212 13.41 2.45 15.52
CA ILE A 212 13.65 1.27 16.35
C ILE A 212 13.55 0.04 15.45
N ASN A 213 14.66 -0.68 15.27
CA ASN A 213 14.65 -1.89 14.45
C ASN A 213 13.84 -3.02 15.12
N VAL A 214 13.39 -3.97 14.30
CA VAL A 214 12.49 -5.07 14.75
C VAL A 214 13.11 -5.87 15.91
N ILE A 215 14.41 -6.15 15.87
CA ILE A 215 15.07 -6.96 16.89
C ILE A 215 15.08 -6.22 18.23
N ASP A 216 15.53 -4.97 18.24
CA ASP A 216 15.63 -4.18 19.46
C ASP A 216 14.26 -3.87 20.06
N LYS A 217 13.24 -3.66 19.21
CA LYS A 217 11.87 -3.38 19.63
C LYS A 217 11.29 -4.41 20.60
N TRP A 218 11.63 -5.68 20.41
CA TRP A 218 11.09 -6.79 21.22
C TRP A 218 12.06 -7.28 22.32
N LYS A 219 13.20 -6.62 22.53
CA LYS A 219 14.15 -6.96 23.61
C LYS A 219 13.63 -6.50 24.98
N PRO A 220 13.44 -7.40 25.96
CA PRO A 220 12.98 -7.04 27.30
C PRO A 220 13.88 -5.99 27.98
N GLU A 221 15.19 -6.08 27.78
CA GLU A 221 16.18 -5.17 28.36
C GLU A 221 16.06 -3.71 27.86
N LEU A 222 15.48 -3.50 26.68
CA LEU A 222 15.26 -2.16 26.10
C LEU A 222 13.87 -1.60 26.40
N GLN A 223 12.97 -2.41 26.98
CA GLN A 223 11.57 -2.04 27.18
C GLN A 223 11.41 -0.77 28.03
N HIS A 224 12.13 -0.67 29.15
CA HIS A 224 12.09 0.52 30.01
C HIS A 224 12.58 1.79 29.29
N GLN A 225 13.62 1.67 28.46
CA GLN A 225 14.13 2.77 27.67
C GLN A 225 13.09 3.23 26.63
N HIS A 226 12.45 2.30 25.92
CA HIS A 226 11.41 2.61 24.94
C HIS A 226 10.19 3.29 25.60
N ILE A 227 9.78 2.80 26.78
CA ILE A 227 8.68 3.42 27.53
C ILE A 227 9.03 4.85 27.95
N GLY A 228 10.21 5.05 28.55
CA GLY A 228 10.65 6.38 28.99
C GLY A 228 10.76 7.38 27.84
N MET A 229 11.21 6.93 26.67
CA MET A 229 11.25 7.73 25.45
C MET A 229 9.86 8.18 24.99
N VAL A 230 8.84 7.30 25.03
CA VAL A 230 7.45 7.66 24.69
C VAL A 230 6.91 8.71 25.67
N PHE A 231 7.10 8.50 26.98
CA PHE A 231 6.63 9.46 27.99
C PHE A 231 7.32 10.81 27.91
N SER A 232 8.64 10.84 27.70
CA SER A 232 9.37 12.09 27.47
C SER A 232 8.76 12.89 26.32
N LYS A 233 8.41 12.22 25.22
CA LYS A 233 7.83 12.87 24.05
C LYS A 233 6.41 13.37 24.31
N ILE A 234 5.62 12.66 25.10
CA ILE A 234 4.31 13.14 25.57
C ILE A 234 4.48 14.40 26.43
N ASP A 235 5.39 14.39 27.40
CA ASP A 235 5.63 15.51 28.31
C ASP A 235 6.13 16.76 27.55
N GLU A 236 6.97 16.58 26.53
CA GLU A 236 7.37 17.63 25.60
C GLU A 236 6.18 18.24 24.84
N ALA A 237 5.28 17.39 24.31
CA ALA A 237 4.11 17.84 23.57
C ALA A 237 3.11 18.59 24.46
N ILE A 238 2.92 18.14 25.71
CA ILE A 238 2.12 18.85 26.73
C ILE A 238 2.73 20.23 26.99
N LYS A 239 4.05 20.31 27.20
CA LYS A 239 4.75 21.58 27.42
C LYS A 239 4.62 22.52 26.22
N ALA A 240 4.63 21.97 25.01
CA ALA A 240 4.41 22.70 23.77
C ALA A 240 2.93 23.04 23.49
N LYS A 241 2.01 22.68 24.41
CA LYS A 241 0.56 22.91 24.31
C LYS A 241 -0.05 22.31 23.06
N LYS A 242 0.44 21.13 22.66
CA LYS A 242 -0.15 20.34 21.57
C LYS A 242 -1.52 19.79 22.03
N GLU A 243 -2.43 19.65 21.08
CA GLU A 243 -3.77 19.10 21.33
C GLU A 243 -3.78 17.57 21.21
N LEU A 244 -2.94 17.04 20.32
CA LEU A 244 -2.89 15.63 19.95
C LEU A 244 -1.44 15.23 19.67
N ILE A 245 -1.02 14.09 20.22
CA ILE A 245 0.23 13.42 19.86
C ILE A 245 -0.05 12.02 19.32
N ILE A 246 0.61 11.68 18.21
CA ILE A 246 0.42 10.41 17.49
C ILE A 246 1.73 9.64 17.43
N PHE A 247 1.71 8.38 17.85
CA PHE A 247 2.85 7.46 17.84
C PHE A 247 2.71 6.33 16.81
N PRO A 248 3.83 5.72 16.36
CA PRO A 248 3.77 4.62 15.40
C PRO A 248 3.13 3.33 15.95
N GLU A 249 2.92 2.39 15.04
CA GLU A 249 2.37 1.06 15.32
C GLU A 249 3.24 0.28 16.31
N SER A 250 2.58 -0.33 17.30
CA SER A 250 3.19 -1.12 18.36
C SER A 250 4.42 -0.46 19.00
N ILE A 251 4.46 0.87 19.15
CA ILE A 251 5.59 1.56 19.81
C ILE A 251 5.80 1.02 21.23
N PHE A 252 4.71 0.65 21.91
CA PHE A 252 4.75 -0.25 23.05
C PHE A 252 4.68 -1.70 22.57
N ALA A 253 5.83 -2.37 22.55
CA ALA A 253 5.97 -3.78 22.19
C ALA A 253 5.55 -4.71 23.35
N LEU A 254 4.33 -4.51 23.86
CA LEU A 254 3.74 -5.23 24.99
C LEU A 254 2.21 -5.20 24.93
N PHE A 255 1.55 -6.07 25.71
CA PHE A 255 0.10 -6.01 25.93
C PHE A 255 -0.25 -4.90 26.92
N LEU A 256 -0.64 -3.73 26.40
CA LEU A 256 -0.77 -2.52 27.20
C LEU A 256 -1.93 -2.59 28.20
N ASN A 257 -3.01 -3.32 27.86
CA ASN A 257 -4.14 -3.54 28.77
C ASN A 257 -3.80 -4.37 30.02
N TYR A 258 -2.62 -5.01 30.06
CA TYR A 258 -2.10 -5.73 31.23
C TYR A 258 -1.05 -4.95 32.02
N GLN A 259 -0.82 -3.68 31.69
CA GLN A 259 0.13 -2.80 32.38
C GLN A 259 -0.61 -1.69 33.13
N PRO A 260 -1.21 -1.97 34.31
CA PRO A 260 -2.07 -1.01 35.01
C PRO A 260 -1.35 0.29 35.39
N GLN A 261 -0.05 0.23 35.69
CA GLN A 261 0.75 1.41 35.99
C GLN A 261 0.92 2.30 34.75
N LEU A 262 1.33 1.74 33.61
CA LEU A 262 1.46 2.47 32.34
C LEU A 262 0.11 3.06 31.90
N MET A 263 -0.97 2.27 32.00
CA MET A 263 -2.33 2.75 31.69
C MET A 263 -2.70 3.96 32.55
N SER A 264 -2.44 3.90 33.86
CA SER A 264 -2.72 5.01 34.78
C SER A 264 -1.91 6.26 34.44
N GLU A 265 -0.63 6.10 34.10
CA GLU A 265 0.25 7.21 33.72
C GLU A 265 -0.16 7.87 32.39
N LEU A 266 -0.58 7.08 31.41
CA LEU A 266 -1.11 7.56 30.12
C LEU A 266 -2.45 8.29 30.32
N GLN A 267 -3.37 7.72 31.11
CA GLN A 267 -4.63 8.36 31.45
C GLN A 267 -4.40 9.69 32.18
N ALA A 268 -3.49 9.74 33.16
CA ALA A 268 -3.20 10.96 33.90
C ALA A 268 -2.76 12.10 32.97
N ARG A 269 -1.80 11.83 32.06
CA ARG A 269 -1.33 12.79 31.05
C ARG A 269 -2.39 13.15 30.02
N SER A 270 -3.32 12.23 29.75
CA SER A 270 -4.37 12.46 28.76
C SER A 270 -5.40 13.53 29.16
N ASN A 271 -5.37 14.00 30.41
CA ASN A 271 -6.15 15.16 30.83
C ASN A 271 -5.63 16.46 30.18
N ASP A 272 -4.34 16.50 29.82
CA ASP A 272 -3.70 17.69 29.24
C ASP A 272 -3.52 17.62 27.72
N ILE A 273 -3.54 16.40 27.14
CA ILE A 273 -3.32 16.15 25.70
C ILE A 273 -4.06 14.90 25.25
N THR A 274 -4.55 14.84 24.00
CA THR A 274 -4.98 13.55 23.43
C THR A 274 -3.76 12.72 23.00
N ILE A 275 -3.70 11.44 23.40
CA ILE A 275 -2.59 10.54 23.08
C ILE A 275 -3.10 9.39 22.22
N VAL A 276 -2.56 9.25 21.01
CA VAL A 276 -2.85 8.13 20.10
C VAL A 276 -1.60 7.28 19.97
N VAL A 277 -1.64 6.05 20.46
CA VAL A 277 -0.45 5.21 20.61
C VAL A 277 -0.68 3.76 20.21
N GLY A 278 0.24 3.19 19.43
CA GLY A 278 0.19 1.79 19.02
C GLY A 278 0.73 0.84 20.09
N ALA A 279 -0.02 -0.22 20.39
CA ALA A 279 0.38 -1.29 21.31
C ALA A 279 -0.32 -2.62 20.96
N LEU A 280 0.01 -3.70 21.66
CA LEU A 280 -0.78 -4.92 21.59
C LEU A 280 -1.93 -4.89 22.60
N TYR A 281 -3.05 -5.50 22.25
CA TYR A 281 -4.21 -5.72 23.13
C TYR A 281 -4.46 -7.21 23.28
N TRP A 282 -4.59 -7.68 24.52
CA TRP A 282 -4.95 -9.08 24.81
C TRP A 282 -6.45 -9.21 25.06
N ASP A 283 -7.18 -9.86 24.15
CA ASP A 283 -8.61 -10.15 24.31
C ASP A 283 -8.86 -11.63 24.58
N ASN A 284 -8.87 -12.00 25.86
CA ASN A 284 -9.33 -13.33 26.30
C ASN A 284 -8.70 -14.51 25.55
N GLY A 285 -7.40 -14.46 25.30
CA GLY A 285 -6.66 -15.50 24.55
C GLY A 285 -6.33 -15.14 23.11
N ILE A 286 -6.85 -14.01 22.61
CA ILE A 286 -6.63 -13.53 21.24
C ILE A 286 -5.76 -12.27 21.27
N PRO A 287 -4.51 -12.33 20.76
CA PRO A 287 -3.71 -11.12 20.59
C PRO A 287 -4.30 -10.23 19.48
N ARG A 288 -4.26 -8.92 19.68
CA ARG A 288 -4.64 -7.91 18.70
C ARG A 288 -3.58 -6.84 18.58
N ASN A 289 -3.40 -6.37 17.35
CA ASN A 289 -2.64 -5.17 17.05
C ASN A 289 -3.62 -3.98 17.10
N SER A 290 -3.32 -2.99 17.94
CA SER A 290 -4.30 -2.01 18.35
C SER A 290 -3.71 -0.61 18.51
N THR A 291 -4.54 0.38 18.23
CA THR A 291 -4.31 1.76 18.65
C THR A 291 -5.07 2.00 19.94
N TYR A 292 -4.41 2.57 20.94
CA TYR A 292 -5.03 3.12 22.13
C TYR A 292 -5.19 4.63 21.97
N ILE A 293 -6.38 5.14 22.25
CA ILE A 293 -6.70 6.56 22.22
C ILE A 293 -7.00 6.99 23.66
N PHE A 294 -6.11 7.76 24.26
CA PHE A 294 -6.33 8.34 25.59
C PHE A 294 -6.73 9.81 25.47
N LYS A 295 -7.79 10.20 26.18
CA LYS A 295 -8.34 11.56 26.16
C LYS A 295 -9.14 11.81 27.44
N GLU A 296 -8.95 12.97 28.06
CA GLU A 296 -9.74 13.42 29.23
C GLU A 296 -9.74 12.40 30.38
N GLY A 297 -8.59 11.75 30.61
CA GLY A 297 -8.44 10.74 31.65
C GLY A 297 -9.06 9.37 31.32
N GLN A 298 -9.69 9.23 30.16
CA GLN A 298 -10.30 7.99 29.67
C GLN A 298 -9.50 7.41 28.51
N PHE A 299 -9.81 6.17 28.13
CA PHE A 299 -9.25 5.56 26.94
C PHE A 299 -10.26 4.72 26.15
N SER A 300 -10.01 4.60 24.86
CA SER A 300 -10.66 3.63 23.98
C SER A 300 -9.60 2.88 23.16
N VAL A 301 -10.00 1.78 22.54
CA VAL A 301 -9.11 0.92 21.76
C VAL A 301 -9.69 0.69 20.37
N ALA A 302 -8.90 0.98 19.35
CA ALA A 302 -9.18 0.66 17.96
C ALA A 302 -8.36 -0.56 17.54
N ASN A 303 -9.03 -1.69 17.28
CA ASN A 303 -8.38 -2.91 16.82
C ASN A 303 -8.31 -2.94 15.29
N LYS A 304 -7.24 -3.54 14.75
CA LYS A 304 -7.07 -3.74 13.31
C LYS A 304 -8.25 -4.51 12.68
N VAL A 305 -8.81 -3.97 11.60
CA VAL A 305 -9.96 -4.45 10.80
C VAL A 305 -9.51 -5.16 9.52
N VAL A 306 -8.42 -4.71 8.88
CA VAL A 306 -7.85 -5.36 7.69
C VAL A 306 -6.45 -5.89 8.00
N LEU A 307 -6.36 -7.21 8.14
CA LEU A 307 -5.12 -7.89 8.46
C LEU A 307 -4.25 -8.14 7.22
N VAL A 308 -2.94 -8.08 7.42
CA VAL A 308 -1.96 -8.35 6.36
C VAL A 308 -2.02 -9.83 5.94
N PRO A 309 -2.33 -10.13 4.66
CA PRO A 309 -2.28 -11.51 4.17
C PRO A 309 -0.87 -12.11 4.33
N PHE A 310 -0.78 -13.32 4.89
CA PHE A 310 0.47 -14.04 5.20
C PHE A 310 1.41 -13.37 6.21
N GLY A 311 1.03 -12.23 6.79
CA GLY A 311 1.75 -11.60 7.91
C GLY A 311 1.00 -11.74 9.24
N GLU A 312 -0.31 -11.49 9.21
CA GLU A 312 -1.18 -11.50 10.40
C GLU A 312 -2.33 -12.50 10.29
N GLN A 313 -2.69 -12.91 9.07
CA GLN A 313 -3.70 -13.93 8.80
C GLN A 313 -3.24 -14.85 7.66
N ASN A 314 -3.67 -16.11 7.69
CA ASN A 314 -3.48 -17.02 6.57
C ASN A 314 -4.65 -16.90 5.56
N PRO A 315 -4.46 -16.36 4.35
CA PRO A 315 -5.53 -16.18 3.37
C PRO A 315 -5.84 -17.46 2.57
N LEU A 316 -5.14 -18.57 2.82
CA LEU A 316 -5.33 -19.81 2.09
C LEU A 316 -6.53 -20.62 2.61
N PRO A 317 -7.19 -21.42 1.75
CA PRO A 317 -8.21 -22.37 2.19
C PRO A 317 -7.70 -23.27 3.33
N LYS A 318 -8.58 -23.60 4.29
CA LYS A 318 -8.25 -24.35 5.53
C LYS A 318 -7.41 -25.63 5.31
N TRP A 319 -7.56 -26.31 4.17
CA TRP A 319 -6.81 -27.53 3.83
C TRP A 319 -5.34 -27.27 3.51
N MET A 320 -5.00 -26.09 2.98
CA MET A 320 -3.64 -25.65 2.67
C MET A 320 -3.04 -24.82 3.83
N GLY A 321 -3.89 -24.17 4.62
CA GLY A 321 -3.48 -23.32 5.73
C GLY A 321 -2.78 -24.05 6.88
N LYS A 322 -3.12 -25.32 7.15
CA LYS A 322 -2.44 -26.11 8.20
C LYS A 322 -0.95 -26.33 7.94
N TRP A 323 -0.57 -26.56 6.69
CA TRP A 323 0.81 -26.75 6.28
C TRP A 323 1.60 -25.43 6.38
N VAL A 324 0.97 -24.32 5.99
CA VAL A 324 1.57 -22.99 6.07
C VAL A 324 1.71 -22.51 7.52
N ASN A 325 0.72 -22.72 8.39
CA ASN A 325 0.81 -22.32 9.80
C ASN A 325 1.88 -23.11 10.59
N GLN A 326 2.13 -24.37 10.22
CA GLN A 326 3.20 -25.16 10.82
C GLN A 326 4.60 -24.79 10.32
N ILE A 327 4.72 -24.24 9.11
CA ILE A 327 6.02 -23.92 8.49
C ILE A 327 6.40 -22.45 8.70
N PHE A 328 5.44 -21.53 8.76
CA PHE A 328 5.66 -20.08 8.74
C PHE A 328 5.26 -19.34 10.02
N PHE A 329 4.51 -19.97 10.94
CA PHE A 329 3.94 -19.29 12.11
C PHE A 329 4.17 -20.03 13.45
N ASP A 330 5.01 -21.06 13.48
CA ASP A 330 5.31 -21.87 14.68
C ASP A 330 4.06 -22.34 15.48
N GLY A 331 2.91 -22.43 14.82
CA GLY A 331 1.63 -22.79 15.46
C GLY A 331 0.99 -21.69 16.33
N ALA A 332 1.47 -20.44 16.30
CA ALA A 332 0.84 -19.32 16.98
C ALA A 332 -0.56 -19.02 16.39
N PRO A 333 -1.54 -18.59 17.21
CA PRO A 333 -2.86 -18.22 16.72
C PRO A 333 -2.79 -16.96 15.84
N ASP A 334 -3.47 -16.99 14.70
CA ASP A 334 -3.63 -15.84 13.80
C ASP A 334 -4.27 -14.65 14.54
N TYR A 335 -3.94 -13.42 14.13
CA TYR A 335 -4.65 -12.24 14.62
C TYR A 335 -6.11 -12.28 14.15
N VAL A 336 -7.02 -11.69 14.94
CA VAL A 336 -8.45 -11.61 14.59
C VAL A 336 -8.84 -10.17 14.29
N ALA A 337 -9.33 -9.96 13.07
CA ALA A 337 -9.83 -8.68 12.58
C ALA A 337 -11.07 -8.22 13.34
N SER A 338 -11.15 -6.92 13.61
CA SER A 338 -12.40 -6.27 14.04
C SER A 338 -13.42 -6.18 12.89
N ALA A 339 -14.70 -6.12 13.23
CA ALA A 339 -15.78 -5.97 12.24
C ALA A 339 -15.91 -4.52 11.75
N ASP A 340 -15.70 -3.55 12.63
CA ASP A 340 -15.99 -2.14 12.37
C ASP A 340 -14.74 -1.28 12.45
N VAL A 341 -14.65 -0.32 11.52
CA VAL A 341 -13.67 0.78 11.54
C VAL A 341 -13.94 1.67 12.75
N THR A 342 -12.88 2.25 13.32
CA THR A 342 -12.99 3.10 14.52
C THR A 342 -12.77 4.56 14.16
N ASP A 343 -13.75 5.39 14.54
CA ASP A 343 -13.66 6.85 14.53
C ASP A 343 -13.57 7.37 15.97
N TYR A 344 -12.85 8.46 16.17
CA TYR A 344 -12.78 9.16 17.45
C TYR A 344 -12.70 10.67 17.26
N GLU A 345 -13.10 11.44 18.27
CA GLU A 345 -13.19 12.89 18.19
C GLU A 345 -12.17 13.57 19.11
N VAL A 346 -11.43 14.53 18.55
CA VAL A 346 -10.53 15.44 19.28
C VAL A 346 -10.95 16.86 18.95
N ASN A 347 -11.36 17.63 19.96
CA ASN A 347 -11.78 19.04 19.83
C ASN A 347 -12.78 19.30 18.67
N GLY A 348 -13.86 18.52 18.55
CA GLY A 348 -14.85 18.70 17.48
C GLY A 348 -14.43 18.13 16.11
N THR A 349 -13.22 17.58 16.00
CA THR A 349 -12.70 17.00 14.76
C THR A 349 -12.70 15.48 14.84
N THR A 350 -13.32 14.81 13.87
CA THR A 350 -13.37 13.36 13.77
C THR A 350 -12.17 12.81 12.99
N TYR A 351 -11.53 11.79 13.56
CA TYR A 351 -10.38 11.09 12.99
C TYR A 351 -10.73 9.60 12.80
N ARG A 352 -10.52 9.10 11.59
CA ARG A 352 -10.54 7.66 11.28
C ARG A 352 -9.21 7.04 11.69
N ASN A 353 -9.23 5.97 12.49
CA ASN A 353 -8.02 5.22 12.81
C ASN A 353 -7.73 4.17 11.73
N ALA A 354 -6.45 4.00 11.37
CA ALA A 354 -5.97 2.89 10.56
C ALA A 354 -4.57 2.44 11.02
N ILE A 355 -4.30 1.14 10.94
CA ILE A 355 -3.03 0.54 11.33
C ILE A 355 -2.35 -0.05 10.09
N CYS A 356 -1.21 0.52 9.70
CA CYS A 356 -0.33 0.01 8.67
C CYS A 356 -1.05 -0.24 7.34
N PHE A 357 -1.03 -1.48 6.85
CA PHE A 357 -1.64 -1.94 5.60
C PHE A 357 -3.12 -1.51 5.45
N GLU A 358 -3.86 -1.38 6.55
CA GLU A 358 -5.27 -0.96 6.52
C GLU A 358 -5.51 0.36 5.79
N ALA A 359 -4.61 1.32 5.96
CA ALA A 359 -4.72 2.63 5.33
C ALA A 359 -4.61 2.54 3.80
N THR A 360 -4.15 1.42 3.26
CA THR A 360 -4.12 1.15 1.81
C THR A 360 -5.31 0.32 1.32
N SER A 361 -6.34 0.12 2.15
CA SER A 361 -7.58 -0.56 1.78
C SER A 361 -8.72 0.44 1.58
N GLU A 362 -9.49 0.25 0.50
CA GLU A 362 -10.68 1.07 0.21
C GLU A 362 -11.71 1.04 1.34
N ARG A 363 -11.75 -0.04 2.13
CA ARG A 363 -12.63 -0.19 3.31
C ARG A 363 -12.44 0.92 4.33
N LEU A 364 -11.22 1.43 4.53
CA LEU A 364 -10.95 2.48 5.51
C LEU A 364 -11.49 3.86 5.07
N TYR A 365 -11.86 3.99 3.80
CA TYR A 365 -12.41 5.21 3.20
C TYR A 365 -13.94 5.18 3.07
N GLU A 366 -14.60 4.09 3.49
CA GLU A 366 -16.05 4.02 3.61
C GLU A 366 -16.55 5.12 4.56
N GLY A 367 -17.59 5.85 4.12
CA GLY A 367 -18.10 7.02 4.81
C GLY A 367 -17.38 8.34 4.47
N ASN A 368 -16.41 8.33 3.54
CA ASN A 368 -15.63 9.50 3.11
C ASN A 368 -14.99 10.29 4.27
N PRO A 369 -14.15 9.65 5.10
CA PRO A 369 -13.52 10.31 6.23
C PRO A 369 -12.67 11.49 5.76
N LYS A 370 -12.82 12.65 6.41
CA LYS A 370 -12.05 13.85 6.09
C LYS A 370 -10.62 13.76 6.58
N ILE A 371 -10.41 13.16 7.75
CA ILE A 371 -9.11 13.01 8.37
C ILE A 371 -8.92 11.56 8.82
N MET A 372 -7.73 11.03 8.56
CA MET A 372 -7.30 9.70 8.98
C MET A 372 -5.96 9.78 9.72
N VAL A 373 -5.83 9.02 10.79
CA VAL A 373 -4.58 8.81 11.51
C VAL A 373 -4.11 7.38 11.24
N VAL A 374 -2.88 7.28 10.73
CA VAL A 374 -2.26 6.02 10.32
C VAL A 374 -1.02 5.77 11.16
N LEU A 375 -0.95 4.58 11.75
CA LEU A 375 0.18 4.13 12.53
C LEU A 375 0.85 2.97 11.80
N SER A 376 2.14 3.07 11.46
CA SER A 376 2.87 2.01 10.73
C SER A 376 4.20 1.64 11.36
N ASN A 377 4.60 0.39 11.19
CA ASN A 377 5.93 -0.10 11.50
C ASN A 377 6.56 -0.76 10.27
N ASN A 378 7.35 0.02 9.52
CA ASN A 378 7.98 -0.45 8.28
C ASN A 378 9.21 -1.35 8.53
N GLY A 379 9.60 -1.51 9.81
CA GLY A 379 10.79 -2.27 10.22
C GLY A 379 10.84 -3.70 9.66
N TRP A 380 9.68 -4.31 9.38
CA TRP A 380 9.55 -5.67 8.86
C TRP A 380 9.99 -5.85 7.41
N VAL A 381 10.03 -4.77 6.63
CA VAL A 381 10.21 -4.84 5.18
C VAL A 381 11.32 -3.92 4.68
N VAL A 382 11.82 -3.00 5.51
CA VAL A 382 12.97 -2.17 5.14
C VAL A 382 14.31 -2.92 5.28
N PRO A 383 15.32 -2.61 4.45
CA PRO A 383 15.27 -1.66 3.33
C PRO A 383 14.59 -2.27 2.09
N SER A 384 13.54 -1.61 1.59
CA SER A 384 12.86 -1.99 0.34
C SER A 384 12.02 -0.83 -0.22
N ILE A 385 11.33 -1.08 -1.34
CA ILE A 385 10.40 -0.13 -1.97
C ILE A 385 9.02 -0.08 -1.30
N GLU A 386 8.75 -0.94 -0.30
CA GLU A 386 7.42 -1.01 0.33
C GLU A 386 6.97 0.34 0.90
N PRO A 387 7.78 1.09 1.67
CA PRO A 387 7.34 2.38 2.22
C PRO A 387 6.99 3.38 1.12
N THR A 388 7.73 3.35 0.01
CA THR A 388 7.46 4.18 -1.16
C THR A 388 6.16 3.79 -1.84
N GLN A 389 5.91 2.49 -2.01
CA GLN A 389 4.68 2.01 -2.63
C GLN A 389 3.46 2.30 -1.74
N GLN A 390 3.58 2.12 -0.43
CA GLN A 390 2.57 2.51 0.55
C GLN A 390 2.28 4.02 0.48
N LYS A 391 3.32 4.85 0.43
CA LYS A 391 3.19 6.30 0.24
C LYS A 391 2.41 6.65 -1.03
N ILE A 392 2.74 6.02 -2.17
CA ILE A 392 2.02 6.23 -3.43
C ILE A 392 0.56 5.78 -3.31
N LEU A 393 0.26 4.68 -2.62
CA LEU A 393 -1.12 4.24 -2.35
C LEU A 393 -1.88 5.26 -1.48
N LEU A 394 -1.27 5.79 -0.43
CA LEU A 394 -1.89 6.82 0.42
C LEU A 394 -2.13 8.12 -0.36
N GLN A 395 -1.20 8.52 -1.24
CA GLN A 395 -1.42 9.63 -2.17
C GLN A 395 -2.59 9.36 -3.12
N TYR A 396 -2.68 8.14 -3.67
CA TYR A 396 -3.80 7.73 -4.52
C TYR A 396 -5.14 7.85 -3.79
N TYR A 397 -5.24 7.31 -2.58
CA TYR A 397 -6.48 7.36 -1.81
C TYR A 397 -6.83 8.76 -1.31
N SER A 398 -5.83 9.56 -0.91
CA SER A 398 -6.04 10.98 -0.59
C SER A 398 -6.60 11.75 -1.78
N LYS A 399 -6.14 11.49 -3.01
CA LYS A 399 -6.72 12.09 -4.23
C LYS A 399 -8.15 11.64 -4.50
N LYS A 400 -8.41 10.34 -4.33
CA LYS A 400 -9.70 9.72 -4.65
C LYS A 400 -10.81 10.15 -3.68
N TYR A 401 -10.50 10.25 -2.38
CA TYR A 401 -11.49 10.52 -1.33
C TYR A 401 -11.40 11.91 -0.71
N GLY A 402 -10.34 12.68 -1.01
CA GLY A 402 -10.10 13.97 -0.39
C GLY A 402 -9.75 13.86 1.10
N THR A 403 -9.27 12.68 1.55
CA THR A 403 -8.88 12.44 2.94
C THR A 403 -7.48 13.02 3.21
N THR A 404 -7.35 13.78 4.28
CA THR A 404 -6.06 14.18 4.87
C THR A 404 -5.57 13.05 5.78
N ILE A 405 -4.33 12.58 5.55
CA ILE A 405 -3.79 11.40 6.23
C ILE A 405 -2.58 11.82 7.05
N TYR A 406 -2.64 11.68 8.37
CA TYR A 406 -1.51 11.84 9.28
C TYR A 406 -0.86 10.49 9.51
N HIS A 407 0.37 10.29 9.02
CA HIS A 407 1.02 8.98 9.01
C HIS A 407 2.25 8.97 9.94
N SER A 408 2.11 8.36 11.12
CA SER A 408 3.20 8.17 12.08
C SER A 408 3.86 6.81 11.86
N VAL A 409 5.18 6.82 11.64
CA VAL A 409 5.91 5.66 11.14
C VAL A 409 7.13 5.34 12.00
N ASN A 410 7.37 4.05 12.22
CA ASN A 410 8.65 3.53 12.71
C ASN A 410 9.46 2.97 11.54
N MET A 411 10.78 3.20 11.54
CA MET A 411 11.76 2.74 10.53
C MET A 411 11.59 3.35 9.13
N SER A 412 10.88 4.48 9.02
CA SER A 412 10.79 5.36 7.85
C SER A 412 10.29 6.72 8.32
N ASP A 413 10.46 7.78 7.54
CA ASP A 413 9.97 9.12 7.91
C ASP A 413 8.44 9.17 8.03
N SER A 414 7.94 9.91 9.03
CA SER A 414 6.53 10.24 9.19
C SER A 414 6.17 11.40 8.27
N TYR A 415 4.94 11.45 7.79
CA TYR A 415 4.50 12.48 6.85
C TYR A 415 2.98 12.67 6.87
N ILE A 416 2.53 13.77 6.26
CA ILE A 416 1.12 14.05 6.05
C ILE A 416 0.82 13.96 4.55
N VAL A 417 -0.32 13.37 4.19
CA VAL A 417 -0.83 13.37 2.81
C VAL A 417 -2.09 14.22 2.73
N GLN A 418 -2.10 15.21 1.84
CA GLN A 418 -3.28 16.04 1.61
C GLN A 418 -3.42 16.35 0.12
N ASN A 419 -4.62 16.12 -0.43
CA ASN A 419 -4.90 16.23 -1.87
C ASN A 419 -3.86 15.48 -2.73
N GLY A 420 -3.37 14.34 -2.23
CA GLY A 420 -2.32 13.53 -2.87
C GLY A 420 -0.91 14.10 -2.87
N LYS A 421 -0.65 15.18 -2.14
CA LYS A 421 0.70 15.73 -1.94
C LYS A 421 1.22 15.34 -0.57
N ILE A 422 2.53 15.11 -0.50
CA ILE A 422 3.23 14.90 0.77
C ILE A 422 3.56 16.26 1.36
N ILE A 423 3.22 16.44 2.63
CA ILE A 423 3.55 17.60 3.46
C ILE A 423 4.43 17.09 4.59
N GLN A 424 5.60 17.69 4.75
CA GLN A 424 6.56 17.40 5.81
C GLN A 424 6.47 18.47 6.88
#